data_AF-A0A936KG68-F1
#
_entry.id   AF-A0A936KG68-F1
#
_cell.length_a   1.000
_cell.length_b   1.000
_cell.length_c   1.000
_cell.angle_alpha   90.00
_cell.angle_beta   90.00
_cell.angle_gamma   90.00
#
_symmetry.space_group_name_H-M   'P 1'
#
loop_
_entity.id
_entity.type
_entity.pdbx_description
1 polymer ?
#
loop_
_entity_poly.entity_id
_entity_poly.type
_entity_poly.pdbx_seq_one_letter_code
_entity_poly.pdbx_strand_id
1 'polypeptide(L)'
;MKLPDLKDLENAGVIEYRGQADVVEQAATAARLRFLAVDLARVDSKRTLLAAFADGLKLPEHFGDNWDALADCLEDGDWLGKSGVAIRIAHSAAYRKAHPHDWETAEEILAEAAEFWRERHLPFWVLVA
;
A
#
# COMPACT_ATOMS: atom_id res chain seq x y z
N MET A 1 6.43 -4.35 17.02
CA MET A 1 6.20 -2.91 16.85
C MET A 1 4.73 -2.64 17.13
N LYS A 2 4.40 -1.54 17.81
CA LYS A 2 3.00 -1.14 18.01
C LYS A 2 2.49 -0.48 16.72
N LEU A 3 1.21 -0.62 16.41
CA LEU A 3 0.59 0.12 15.31
C LEU A 3 0.62 1.62 15.65
N PRO A 4 1.09 2.50 14.75
CA PRO A 4 0.99 3.95 14.96
C PRO A 4 -0.47 4.42 14.95
N ASP A 5 -0.70 5.64 15.43
CA ASP A 5 -2.00 6.28 15.27
C ASP A 5 -2.18 6.65 13.78
N LEU A 6 -3.10 6.00 13.09
CA LEU A 6 -3.31 6.23 11.66
C LEU A 6 -3.88 7.62 11.34
N LYS A 7 -4.24 8.41 12.36
CA LYS A 7 -4.61 9.84 12.20
C LYS A 7 -3.40 10.77 12.11
N ASP A 8 -2.21 10.27 12.44
CA ASP A 8 -0.97 11.04 12.39
C ASP A 8 -0.51 11.21 10.94
N LEU A 9 -0.93 12.29 10.31
CA LEU A 9 -0.60 12.62 8.93
C LEU A 9 0.91 12.82 8.71
N GLU A 10 1.62 13.37 9.70
CA GLU A 10 3.04 13.71 9.55
C GLU A 10 3.90 12.44 9.38
N ASN A 11 3.51 11.38 10.10
CA ASN A 11 4.18 10.08 10.08
C ASN A 11 3.57 9.08 9.10
N ALA A 12 2.55 9.46 8.32
CA ALA A 12 1.98 8.59 7.30
C ALA A 12 3.02 8.25 6.22
N GLY A 13 3.12 6.96 5.88
CA GLY A 13 4.14 6.44 4.97
C GLY A 13 4.16 4.91 4.91
N VAL A 14 5.24 4.38 4.34
CA VAL A 14 5.53 2.93 4.31
C VAL A 14 6.22 2.51 5.60
N ILE A 15 5.63 1.55 6.31
CA ILE A 15 6.14 1.05 7.59
C ILE A 15 6.08 -0.47 7.68
N GLU A 16 7.03 -1.05 8.41
CA GLU A 16 6.97 -2.45 8.84
C GLU A 16 5.96 -2.62 9.98
N TYR A 17 4.95 -3.44 9.78
CA TYR A 17 3.98 -3.82 10.81
C TYR A 17 3.52 -5.27 10.67
N ARG A 18 4.08 -6.14 11.52
CA ARG A 18 3.79 -7.59 11.54
C ARG A 18 2.64 -7.98 12.47
N GLY A 19 1.77 -7.04 12.85
CA GLY A 19 0.60 -7.32 13.66
C GLY A 19 -0.56 -7.93 12.86
N GLN A 20 -1.67 -8.20 13.56
CA GLN A 20 -2.85 -8.82 12.96
C GLN A 20 -3.59 -7.85 12.04
N ALA A 21 -4.18 -8.37 10.95
CA ALA A 21 -4.84 -7.53 9.94
C ALA A 21 -6.10 -6.84 10.47
N ASP A 22 -6.87 -7.52 11.33
CA ASP A 22 -8.08 -6.98 11.96
C ASP A 22 -7.77 -5.74 12.82
N VAL A 23 -6.61 -5.70 13.48
CA VAL A 23 -6.16 -4.54 14.26
C VAL A 23 -5.91 -3.33 13.35
N VAL A 24 -5.34 -3.55 12.16
CA VAL A 24 -5.11 -2.48 11.17
C VAL A 24 -6.44 -1.98 10.60
N GLU A 25 -7.35 -2.90 10.23
CA GLU A 25 -8.65 -2.56 9.68
C GLU A 25 -9.52 -1.78 10.69
N GLN A 26 -9.52 -2.20 11.96
CA GLN A 26 -10.20 -1.48 13.04
C GLN A 26 -9.63 -0.08 13.24
N ALA A 27 -8.30 0.07 13.22
CA ALA A 27 -7.64 1.37 13.36
C ALA A 27 -7.94 2.28 12.15
N ALA A 28 -7.91 1.74 10.93
CA ALA A 28 -8.25 2.47 9.71
C ALA A 28 -9.70 2.98 9.76
N THR A 29 -10.62 2.11 10.18
CA THR A 29 -12.04 2.46 10.39
C THR A 29 -12.20 3.58 11.43
N ALA A 30 -11.52 3.47 12.58
CA ALA A 30 -11.54 4.49 13.62
C ALA A 30 -10.94 5.84 13.18
N ALA A 31 -9.99 5.80 12.23
CA ALA A 31 -9.40 6.97 11.57
C ALA A 31 -10.21 7.44 10.34
N ARG A 32 -11.30 6.75 9.97
CA ARG A 32 -12.12 6.99 8.77
C ARG A 32 -11.35 6.86 7.46
N LEU A 33 -10.28 6.06 7.46
CA LEU A 33 -9.50 5.75 6.27
C LEU A 33 -10.16 4.60 5.52
N ARG A 34 -10.04 4.61 4.19
CA ARG A 34 -10.33 3.43 3.38
C ARG A 34 -9.28 2.35 3.72
N PHE A 35 -9.71 1.13 4.01
CA PHE A 35 -8.81 0.00 4.23
C PHE A 35 -8.73 -0.86 2.96
N LEU A 36 -7.50 -1.19 2.54
CA LEU A 36 -7.22 -2.08 1.41
C LEU A 36 -6.14 -3.08 1.81
N ALA A 37 -6.15 -4.25 1.19
CA ALA A 37 -5.22 -5.32 1.50
C ALA A 37 -4.69 -5.95 0.21
N VAL A 38 -3.38 -6.14 0.16
CA VAL A 38 -2.64 -6.81 -0.89
C VAL A 38 -2.01 -8.05 -0.27
N ASP A 39 -2.30 -9.23 -0.82
CA ASP A 39 -1.75 -10.50 -0.33
C ASP A 39 -0.69 -11.04 -1.30
N LEU A 40 0.55 -11.18 -0.82
CA LEU A 40 1.68 -11.67 -1.61
C LEU A 40 1.95 -13.17 -1.43
N ALA A 41 1.07 -13.92 -0.76
CA ALA A 41 1.29 -15.34 -0.44
C ALA A 41 1.55 -16.24 -1.65
N ARG A 42 1.06 -15.86 -2.85
CA ARG A 42 1.22 -16.62 -4.10
C ARG A 42 1.95 -15.83 -5.20
N VAL A 43 2.66 -14.78 -4.82
CA VAL A 43 3.36 -13.91 -5.76
C VAL A 43 4.80 -14.40 -5.91
N ASP A 44 5.23 -14.62 -7.15
CA ASP A 44 6.53 -15.23 -7.48
C ASP A 44 7.28 -14.52 -8.62
N SER A 45 6.72 -13.41 -9.13
CA SER A 45 7.28 -12.62 -10.21
C SER A 45 6.72 -11.20 -10.20
N LYS A 46 7.45 -10.25 -10.80
CA LYS A 46 7.00 -8.86 -11.00
C LYS A 46 5.58 -8.78 -11.59
N ARG A 47 5.26 -9.60 -12.59
CA ARG A 47 3.92 -9.62 -13.19
C ARG A 47 2.85 -10.00 -12.17
N THR A 48 3.08 -11.06 -11.38
CA THR A 48 2.13 -11.46 -10.33
C THR A 48 2.07 -10.45 -9.18
N LEU A 49 3.14 -9.69 -8.93
CA LEU A 49 3.17 -8.63 -7.93
C LEU A 49 2.28 -7.47 -8.37
N LEU A 50 2.46 -7.00 -9.61
CA LEU A 50 1.64 -5.95 -10.19
C LEU A 50 0.16 -6.36 -10.23
N ALA A 51 -0.14 -7.61 -10.57
CA ALA A 51 -1.50 -8.14 -10.51
C ALA A 51 -2.07 -8.16 -9.07
N ALA A 52 -1.26 -8.51 -8.06
CA ALA A 52 -1.69 -8.49 -6.67
C ALA A 52 -1.95 -7.06 -6.18
N PHE A 53 -1.16 -6.07 -6.62
CA PHE A 53 -1.47 -4.66 -6.37
C PHE A 53 -2.75 -4.22 -7.06
N ALA A 54 -2.94 -4.57 -8.33
CA ALA A 54 -4.15 -4.22 -9.07
C ALA A 54 -5.42 -4.75 -8.38
N ASP A 55 -5.42 -6.02 -7.98
CA ASP A 55 -6.54 -6.64 -7.27
C ASP A 55 -6.76 -6.05 -5.87
N GLY A 56 -5.70 -6.01 -5.05
CA GLY A 56 -5.80 -5.58 -3.65
C GLY A 56 -6.11 -4.10 -3.48
N LEU A 57 -5.64 -3.26 -4.41
CA LEU A 57 -5.92 -1.82 -4.43
C LEU A 57 -7.20 -1.47 -5.21
N LYS A 58 -7.78 -2.45 -5.94
CA LYS A 58 -8.94 -2.27 -6.81
C LYS A 58 -8.68 -1.21 -7.89
N LEU A 59 -7.52 -1.32 -8.55
CA LEU A 59 -7.13 -0.44 -9.65
C LEU A 59 -8.05 -0.65 -10.87
N PRO A 60 -8.09 0.32 -11.81
CA PRO A 60 -8.96 0.22 -12.99
C PRO A 60 -8.66 -1.01 -13.87
N GLU A 61 -9.69 -1.51 -14.58
CA GLU A 61 -9.54 -2.67 -15.48
C GLU A 61 -8.52 -2.47 -16.61
N HIS A 62 -8.20 -1.21 -16.94
CA HIS A 62 -7.22 -0.84 -17.96
C HIS A 62 -5.82 -0.57 -17.39
N PHE A 63 -5.54 -1.04 -16.17
CA PHE A 63 -4.22 -0.95 -15.54
C PHE A 63 -3.12 -1.49 -16.47
N GLY A 64 -2.04 -0.73 -16.63
CA GLY A 64 -1.00 -0.98 -17.64
C GLY A 64 0.02 -2.07 -17.30
N ASP A 65 -0.14 -2.80 -16.19
CA ASP A 65 0.72 -3.91 -15.76
C ASP A 65 2.23 -3.58 -15.75
N ASN A 66 2.59 -2.36 -15.38
CA ASN A 66 3.98 -1.91 -15.28
C ASN A 66 4.19 -0.93 -14.11
N TRP A 67 5.43 -0.52 -13.85
CA TRP A 67 5.78 0.34 -12.71
C TRP A 67 5.23 1.76 -12.86
N ASP A 68 5.36 2.35 -14.05
CA ASP A 68 4.86 3.69 -14.33
C ASP A 68 3.34 3.74 -14.15
N ALA A 69 2.63 2.72 -14.66
CA ALA A 69 1.20 2.59 -14.46
C ALA A 69 0.79 2.44 -12.99
N LEU A 70 1.62 1.78 -12.16
CA LEU A 70 1.39 1.68 -10.72
C LEU A 70 1.57 3.04 -10.05
N ALA A 71 2.65 3.76 -10.35
CA ALA A 71 2.90 5.10 -9.81
C ALA A 71 1.77 6.06 -10.19
N ASP A 72 1.41 6.11 -11.48
CA ASP A 72 0.32 6.93 -12.01
C ASP A 72 -1.01 6.62 -11.31
N CYS A 73 -1.32 5.33 -11.15
CA CYS A 73 -2.54 4.94 -10.44
C CYS A 73 -2.49 5.39 -8.98
N LEU A 74 -1.39 5.20 -8.27
CA LEU A 74 -1.31 5.54 -6.84
C LEU A 74 -1.44 7.04 -6.55
N GLU A 75 -1.10 7.89 -7.52
CA GLU A 75 -1.26 9.34 -7.42
C GLU A 75 -2.60 9.84 -7.99
N ASP A 76 -3.41 8.96 -8.57
CA ASP A 76 -4.78 9.25 -9.02
C ASP A 76 -5.76 9.25 -7.83
N GLY A 77 -6.63 10.26 -7.75
CA GLY A 77 -7.58 10.42 -6.66
C GLY A 77 -8.78 9.47 -6.70
N ASP A 78 -9.04 8.82 -7.82
CA ASP A 78 -10.28 8.03 -8.01
C ASP A 78 -10.37 6.77 -7.13
N TRP A 79 -9.24 6.18 -6.75
CA TRP A 79 -9.20 5.04 -5.84
C TRP A 79 -9.01 5.47 -4.37
N LEU A 80 -8.51 6.68 -4.13
CA LEU A 80 -8.24 7.18 -2.79
C LEU A 80 -9.55 7.54 -2.07
N GLY A 81 -9.74 7.02 -0.86
CA GLY A 81 -10.89 7.39 -0.04
C GLY A 81 -10.91 8.89 0.27
N LYS A 82 -12.10 9.46 0.54
CA LYS A 82 -12.27 10.90 0.84
C LYS A 82 -11.43 11.44 2.00
N SER A 83 -10.90 10.56 2.85
CA SER A 83 -10.13 10.91 4.05
C SER A 83 -8.75 10.25 4.07
N GLY A 84 -8.30 9.66 2.96
CA GLY A 84 -7.06 8.89 2.89
C GLY A 84 -7.27 7.38 2.95
N VAL A 85 -6.16 6.64 3.02
CA VAL A 85 -6.13 5.18 2.89
C VAL A 85 -5.11 4.54 3.84
N ALA A 86 -5.42 3.32 4.28
CA ALA A 86 -4.49 2.40 4.90
C ALA A 86 -4.43 1.10 4.11
N ILE A 87 -3.25 0.77 3.60
CA ILE A 87 -2.97 -0.40 2.76
C ILE A 87 -2.18 -1.39 3.60
N ARG A 88 -2.61 -2.65 3.62
CA ARG A 88 -1.87 -3.74 4.24
C ARG A 88 -1.23 -4.62 3.17
N ILE A 89 0.09 -4.80 3.19
CA ILE A 89 0.79 -5.75 2.31
C ILE A 89 1.20 -6.99 3.10
N ALA A 90 0.42 -8.06 2.99
CA ALA A 90 0.61 -9.31 3.72
C ALA A 90 1.56 -10.27 2.99
N HIS A 91 2.21 -11.15 3.77
CA HIS A 91 3.06 -12.24 3.28
C HIS A 91 4.21 -11.78 2.37
N SER A 92 4.77 -10.60 2.60
CA SER A 92 5.79 -10.00 1.71
C SER A 92 7.15 -10.67 1.81
N ALA A 93 7.47 -11.30 2.95
CA ALA A 93 8.82 -11.80 3.26
C ALA A 93 9.41 -12.75 2.20
N ALA A 94 8.60 -13.67 1.65
CA ALA A 94 9.07 -14.61 0.64
C ALA A 94 9.43 -13.90 -0.67
N TYR A 95 8.56 -13.01 -1.13
CA TYR A 95 8.77 -12.24 -2.35
C TYR A 95 9.99 -11.31 -2.22
N ARG A 96 10.08 -10.56 -1.12
CA ARG A 96 11.20 -9.64 -0.81
C ARG A 96 12.56 -10.33 -0.88
N LYS A 97 12.62 -11.56 -0.37
CA LYS A 97 13.84 -12.36 -0.40
C LYS A 97 14.20 -12.83 -1.81
N ALA A 98 13.20 -13.22 -2.61
CA ALA A 98 13.42 -13.76 -3.95
C ALA A 98 13.65 -12.66 -5.01
N HIS A 99 13.01 -11.50 -4.85
CA HIS A 99 12.98 -10.39 -5.81
C HIS A 99 13.28 -9.04 -5.13
N PRO A 100 14.48 -8.88 -4.53
CA PRO A 100 14.79 -7.68 -3.75
C PRO A 100 14.74 -6.39 -4.56
N HIS A 101 15.18 -6.41 -5.83
CA HIS A 101 15.13 -5.24 -6.71
C HIS A 101 13.71 -4.83 -7.09
N ASP A 102 12.84 -5.80 -7.43
CA ASP A 102 11.44 -5.50 -7.73
C ASP A 102 10.72 -4.95 -6.50
N TRP A 103 11.07 -5.45 -5.31
CA TRP A 103 10.52 -4.94 -4.07
C TRP A 103 11.00 -3.53 -3.74
N GLU A 104 12.30 -3.25 -3.92
CA GLU A 104 12.87 -1.91 -3.73
C GLU A 104 12.13 -0.89 -4.60
N THR A 105 11.93 -1.16 -5.89
CA THR A 105 11.15 -0.29 -6.78
C THR A 105 9.70 -0.13 -6.33
N ALA A 106 9.04 -1.21 -5.89
CA ALA A 106 7.66 -1.10 -5.38
C ALA A 106 7.58 -0.25 -4.10
N GLU A 107 8.55 -0.40 -3.19
CA GLU A 107 8.63 0.36 -1.94
C GLU A 107 8.91 1.84 -2.21
N GLU A 108 9.79 2.16 -3.16
CA GLU A 108 10.04 3.53 -3.63
C GLU A 108 8.77 4.18 -4.18
N ILE A 109 8.06 3.50 -5.10
CA ILE A 109 6.79 4.00 -5.67
C ILE A 109 5.74 4.25 -4.58
N LEU A 110 5.62 3.33 -3.61
CA LEU A 110 4.68 3.47 -2.49
C LEU A 110 5.08 4.62 -1.55
N ALA A 111 6.38 4.85 -1.35
CA ALA A 111 6.89 5.96 -0.56
C ALA A 111 6.64 7.30 -1.24
N GLU A 112 6.93 7.42 -2.54
CA GLU A 112 6.65 8.62 -3.35
C GLU A 112 5.15 8.98 -3.31
N ALA A 113 4.27 7.98 -3.52
CA ALA A 113 2.83 8.18 -3.40
C ALA A 113 2.43 8.67 -1.99
N ALA A 114 3.06 8.13 -0.93
CA ALA A 114 2.78 8.59 0.43
C ALA A 114 3.18 10.06 0.65
N GLU A 115 4.32 10.48 0.10
CA GLU A 115 4.76 11.88 0.14
C GLU A 115 3.80 12.79 -0.64
N PHE A 116 3.42 12.39 -1.86
CA PHE A 116 2.47 13.11 -2.70
C PHE A 116 1.13 13.38 -1.98
N TRP A 117 0.58 12.38 -1.28
CA TRP A 117 -0.67 12.52 -0.55
C TRP A 117 -0.53 13.27 0.77
N ARG A 118 0.62 13.15 1.44
CA ARG A 118 0.93 13.93 2.65
C ARG A 118 0.95 15.42 2.36
N GLU A 119 1.54 15.86 1.24
CA GLU A 119 1.51 17.26 0.79
C GLU A 119 0.08 17.78 0.53
N ARG A 120 -0.84 16.87 0.21
CA ARG A 120 -2.27 17.15 -0.01
C ARG A 120 -3.12 16.99 1.26
N HIS A 121 -2.49 16.78 2.40
CA HIS A 121 -3.12 16.57 3.69
C HIS A 121 -4.05 15.35 3.76
N LEU A 122 -3.73 14.31 2.99
CA LEU A 122 -4.44 13.02 3.02
C LEU A 122 -3.50 11.92 3.53
N PRO A 123 -3.86 11.22 4.63
CA PRO A 123 -3.06 10.11 5.13
C PRO A 123 -2.98 8.97 4.12
N PHE A 124 -1.77 8.50 3.85
CA PHE A 124 -1.49 7.34 3.02
C PHE A 124 -0.56 6.41 3.79
N TRP A 125 -1.14 5.35 4.36
CA TRP A 125 -0.40 4.38 5.15
C TRP A 125 -0.18 3.10 4.36
N VAL A 126 1.04 2.58 4.36
CA VAL A 126 1.36 1.24 3.84
C VAL A 126 2.01 0.43 4.95
N LEU A 127 1.36 -0.67 5.33
CA LEU A 127 1.76 -1.54 6.42
C LEU A 127 2.25 -2.88 5.86
N VAL A 128 3.57 -3.04 5.80
CA VAL A 128 4.26 -4.21 5.24
C VAL A 128 4.49 -5.26 6.32
N ALA A 129 4.24 -6.55 6.03
CA ALA A 129 4.58 -7.65 6.96
C ALA A 129 5.18 -8.87 6.27
#